data_AF-A0A950IYQ5-F1
#
_entry.id   AF-A0A950IYQ5-F1
#
_cell.length_a   1.000
_cell.length_b   1.000
_cell.length_c   1.000
_cell.angle_alpha   90.00
_cell.angle_beta   90.00
_cell.angle_gamma   90.00
#
_symmetry.space_group_name_H-M   'P 1'
#
loop_
_entity.id
_entity.type
_entity.pdbx_description
1 polymer ?
#
loop_
_entity_poly.entity_id
_entity_poly.type
_entity_poly.pdbx_seq_one_letter_code
_entity_poly.pdbx_strand_id
1 'polypeptide(L)'
;MRIGYLECFAGISGDMLLGAAVDAGVSADLLQQTAQSLNIGSKLRLEYVDRSGIRSTKVHVEVNGLPAESVSPYQRVDKAHNHRHEHSHDHHHEDQHSQGDGHDHAHSHGRSWKQIRELITGAVLPNNAKHLALRAFELLAQAEGKVHGVAVEDVHFHEVGNVDTIT
;
A
#
# COMPACT_ATOMS: atom_id res chain seq x y z
N MET A 1 9.53 11.99 30.29
CA MET A 1 8.90 11.93 28.96
C MET A 1 9.96 11.48 27.97
N ARG A 2 9.74 10.40 27.21
CA ARG A 2 10.66 9.98 26.13
C ARG A 2 10.10 10.55 24.83
N ILE A 3 10.91 11.30 24.09
CA ILE A 3 10.50 11.95 22.84
C ILE A 3 11.28 11.26 21.71
N GLY A 4 10.58 10.78 20.69
CA GLY A 4 11.19 10.39 19.41
C GLY A 4 11.12 11.57 18.44
N TYR A 5 12.21 11.88 17.76
CA TYR A 5 12.25 12.91 16.71
C TYR A 5 12.42 12.23 15.36
N LEU A 6 11.53 12.53 14.41
CA LEU A 6 11.59 12.03 13.04
C LEU A 6 11.84 13.19 12.09
N GLU A 7 12.99 13.15 11.42
CA GLU A 7 13.31 14.09 10.34
C GLU A 7 13.03 13.41 8.99
N CYS A 8 11.83 13.61 8.47
CA CYS A 8 11.37 12.98 7.23
C CYS A 8 11.43 13.95 6.05
N PHE A 9 12.57 14.64 5.83
CA PHE A 9 12.67 15.70 4.81
C PHE A 9 12.33 15.21 3.38
N ALA A 10 12.61 13.94 3.09
CA ALA A 10 12.27 13.27 1.83
C ALA A 10 11.19 12.18 1.99
N GLY A 11 10.48 12.18 3.12
CA GLY A 11 9.56 11.12 3.51
C GLY A 11 10.24 9.92 4.19
N ILE A 12 9.42 9.00 4.70
CA ILE A 12 9.83 7.70 5.22
C ILE A 12 8.72 6.70 4.90
N SER A 13 9.06 5.52 4.38
CA SER A 13 8.10 4.44 4.18
C SER A 13 7.73 3.76 5.50
N GLY A 14 6.58 3.09 5.54
CA GLY A 14 6.09 2.41 6.75
C GLY A 14 7.06 1.36 7.28
N ASP A 15 7.64 0.53 6.40
CA ASP A 15 8.61 -0.50 6.76
C ASP A 15 9.91 0.07 7.36
N MET A 16 10.39 1.22 6.86
CA MET A 16 11.53 1.94 7.42
C MET A 16 11.21 2.50 8.81
N LEU A 17 10.00 3.04 9.00
CA LEU A 17 9.55 3.50 10.31
C LEU A 17 9.43 2.35 11.31
N LEU A 18 8.89 1.21 10.89
CA LEU A 18 8.81 0.00 11.72
C LEU A 18 10.22 -0.49 12.11
N GLY A 19 11.16 -0.51 11.17
CA GLY A 19 12.56 -0.87 11.43
C GLY A 19 13.22 0.04 12.47
N ALA A 20 13.05 1.36 12.29
CA ALA A 20 13.55 2.35 13.24
C ALA A 20 12.92 2.20 14.64
N ALA A 21 11.62 1.87 14.71
CA ALA A 21 10.93 1.64 15.97
C ALA A 21 11.48 0.40 16.70
N VAL A 22 11.76 -0.69 15.97
CA VAL A 22 12.40 -1.89 16.55
C VAL A 22 13.79 -1.59 17.06
N ASP A 23 14.62 -0.89 16.27
CA ASP A 23 15.96 -0.47 16.69
C ASP A 23 15.92 0.46 17.93
N ALA A 24 14.84 1.25 18.10
CA ALA A 24 14.57 2.07 19.28
C ALA A 24 14.04 1.29 20.49
N GLY A 25 13.85 -0.02 20.38
CA GLY A 25 13.44 -0.92 21.47
C GLY A 25 11.96 -1.31 21.49
N VAL A 26 11.19 -1.03 20.43
CA VAL A 26 9.82 -1.57 20.30
C VAL A 26 9.88 -3.06 20.02
N SER A 27 9.02 -3.83 20.70
CA SER A 27 8.95 -5.29 20.52
C SER A 27 8.46 -5.65 19.11
N ALA A 28 9.23 -6.48 18.42
CA ALA A 28 8.83 -7.07 17.14
C ALA A 28 7.52 -7.86 17.25
N ASP A 29 7.31 -8.58 18.36
CA ASP A 29 6.09 -9.36 18.60
C ASP A 29 4.87 -8.45 18.71
N LEU A 30 5.01 -7.29 19.35
CA LEU A 30 3.93 -6.30 19.43
C LEU A 30 3.55 -5.78 18.04
N LEU A 31 4.54 -5.46 17.20
CA LEU A 31 4.30 -5.02 15.82
C LEU A 31 3.64 -6.14 15.00
N GLN A 32 4.10 -7.38 15.15
CA GLN A 32 3.54 -8.53 14.45
C GLN A 32 2.08 -8.79 14.85
N GLN A 33 1.75 -8.72 16.15
CA GLN A 33 0.38 -8.84 16.66
C GLN A 33 -0.50 -7.70 16.17
N THR A 34 0.04 -6.48 16.17
CA THR A 34 -0.64 -5.27 15.68
C THR A 34 -1.01 -5.43 14.19
N ALA A 35 -0.04 -5.80 13.35
CA ALA A 35 -0.26 -6.03 11.93
C ALA A 35 -1.30 -7.14 11.69
N GLN A 36 -1.22 -8.26 12.41
CA GLN A 36 -2.18 -9.36 12.31
C GLN A 36 -3.60 -8.95 12.70
N SER A 37 -3.74 -8.06 13.67
CA SER A 37 -5.05 -7.62 14.17
C SER A 37 -5.89 -6.88 13.12
N LEU A 38 -5.27 -6.38 12.06
CA LEU A 38 -5.96 -5.80 10.90
C LEU A 38 -6.71 -6.85 10.07
N ASN A 39 -6.44 -8.15 10.27
CA ASN A 39 -7.09 -9.26 9.57
C ASN A 39 -6.98 -9.22 8.03
N ILE A 40 -5.88 -8.68 7.51
CA ILE A 40 -5.61 -8.57 6.07
C ILE A 40 -4.60 -9.60 5.55
N GLY A 41 -4.24 -10.59 6.37
CA GLY A 41 -3.24 -11.62 6.01
C GLY A 41 -1.80 -11.09 6.04
N SER A 42 -1.56 -9.99 6.76
CA SER A 42 -0.24 -9.36 6.90
C SER A 42 0.67 -10.12 7.86
N LYS A 43 1.95 -10.20 7.50
CA LYS A 43 3.03 -10.75 8.30
C LYS A 43 4.25 -9.83 8.18
N LEU A 44 4.97 -9.68 9.28
CA LEU A 44 6.22 -8.92 9.32
C LEU A 44 7.39 -9.90 9.39
N ARG A 45 8.33 -9.78 8.46
CA ARG A 45 9.61 -10.50 8.53
C ARG A 45 10.70 -9.48 8.80
N LEU A 46 11.41 -9.66 9.91
CA LEU A 46 12.48 -8.77 10.32
C LEU A 46 13.83 -9.39 9.93
N GLU A 47 14.72 -8.54 9.45
CA GLU A 47 16.07 -8.91 9.01
C GLU A 47 17.06 -7.86 9.47
N TYR A 48 18.16 -8.27 10.10
CA TYR A 48 19.26 -7.34 10.36
C TYR A 48 20.07 -7.15 9.08
N VAL A 49 20.22 -5.89 8.68
CA VAL A 49 21.03 -5.51 7.53
C VAL A 49 22.20 -4.63 7.97
N ASP A 50 23.35 -4.84 7.33
CA ASP A 50 24.51 -3.95 7.42
C ASP A 50 24.80 -3.46 6.00
N ARG A 51 24.68 -2.14 5.80
CA ARG A 51 24.93 -1.50 4.51
C ARG A 51 25.96 -0.41 4.72
N SER A 52 27.14 -0.61 4.16
CA SER A 52 28.25 0.35 4.28
C SER A 52 28.62 0.68 5.75
N GLY A 53 28.53 -0.31 6.65
CA GLY A 53 28.85 -0.14 8.07
C GLY A 53 27.72 0.46 8.92
N ILE A 54 26.56 0.70 8.33
CA ILE A 54 25.35 1.14 9.04
C ILE A 54 24.46 -0.08 9.25
N ARG A 55 24.25 -0.44 10.52
CA ARG A 55 23.35 -1.52 10.92
C ARG A 55 21.96 -0.99 11.18
N SER A 56 20.94 -1.68 10.66
CA SER A 56 19.54 -1.42 10.99
C SER A 56 18.69 -2.68 10.87
N THR A 57 17.54 -2.68 11.52
CA THR A 57 16.46 -3.64 11.27
C THR A 57 15.71 -3.27 9.99
N LYS A 58 15.77 -4.14 8.98
CA LYS A 58 14.87 -4.08 7.82
C LYS A 58 13.61 -4.87 8.14
N VAL A 59 12.46 -4.23 8.03
CA VAL A 59 11.15 -4.89 8.11
C VAL A 59 10.68 -5.18 6.69
N HIS A 60 10.21 -6.38 6.45
CA HIS A 60 9.54 -6.76 5.22
C HIS A 60 8.08 -7.04 5.56
N VAL A 61 7.16 -6.39 4.85
CA VAL A 61 5.72 -6.62 4.98
C VAL A 61 5.31 -7.63 3.91
N GLU A 62 4.71 -8.72 4.35
CA GLU A 62 4.19 -9.77 3.49
C GLU A 62 2.68 -9.86 3.67
N VAL A 63 1.93 -10.08 2.60
CA VAL A 63 0.48 -10.22 2.58
C VAL A 63 0.15 -11.51 1.87
N ASN A 64 -0.50 -12.43 2.57
CA ASN A 64 -0.82 -13.77 2.03
C ASN A 64 0.40 -14.50 1.44
N GLY A 65 1.59 -14.27 2.01
CA GLY A 65 2.85 -14.90 1.58
C GLY A 65 3.57 -14.23 0.41
N LEU A 66 3.08 -13.08 -0.06
CA LEU A 66 3.72 -12.28 -1.10
C LEU A 66 4.21 -10.95 -0.51
N PRO A 67 5.33 -10.37 -0.99
CA PRO A 67 5.74 -9.02 -0.61
C PRO A 67 4.58 -8.04 -0.82
N ALA A 68 4.28 -7.19 0.15
CA ALA A 68 3.14 -6.26 0.09
C ALA A 68 3.18 -5.33 -1.13
N GLU A 69 4.38 -4.90 -1.53
CA GLU A 69 4.66 -4.15 -2.77
C GLU A 69 4.29 -4.92 -4.06
N SER A 70 4.24 -6.26 -4.00
CA SER A 70 3.85 -7.12 -5.12
C SER A 70 2.36 -7.50 -5.11
N VAL A 71 1.67 -7.27 -3.99
CA VAL A 71 0.24 -7.55 -3.86
C VAL A 71 -0.54 -6.33 -4.33
N SER A 72 -0.89 -6.33 -5.62
CA SER A 72 -2.01 -5.51 -6.08
C SER A 72 -3.28 -5.96 -5.34
N PRO A 73 -4.11 -5.04 -4.80
CA PRO A 73 -5.40 -5.38 -4.20
C PRO A 73 -6.36 -6.15 -5.13
N TYR A 74 -6.04 -6.23 -6.43
CA TYR A 74 -6.74 -7.02 -7.42
C TYR A 74 -6.23 -8.47 -7.47
N GLN A 75 -6.96 -9.37 -6.81
CA GLN A 75 -7.00 -10.77 -7.25
C GLN A 75 -7.54 -10.78 -8.69
N ARG A 76 -6.65 -10.96 -9.66
CA ARG A 76 -7.01 -11.37 -11.02
C ARG A 76 -7.83 -12.66 -10.92
N VAL A 77 -9.13 -12.59 -11.23
CA VAL A 77 -9.81 -13.71 -11.86
C VAL A 77 -9.33 -13.70 -13.32
N ASP A 78 -8.14 -14.24 -13.55
CA ASP A 78 -7.56 -14.35 -14.90
C ASP A 78 -8.47 -15.25 -15.75
N LYS A 79 -9.32 -14.63 -16.57
CA LYS A 79 -9.73 -15.22 -17.83
C LYS A 79 -8.47 -15.23 -18.71
N ALA A 80 -7.84 -16.39 -18.79
CA ALA A 80 -6.65 -16.61 -19.61
C ALA A 80 -6.90 -16.18 -21.07
N HIS A 81 -6.39 -15.01 -21.46
CA HIS A 81 -6.24 -14.66 -22.86
C HIS A 81 -4.77 -14.85 -23.23
N ASN A 82 -4.52 -16.02 -23.82
CA ASN A 82 -3.23 -16.44 -24.33
C ASN A 82 -3.03 -15.79 -25.71
N HIS A 83 -2.38 -14.63 -25.78
CA HIS A 83 -1.99 -14.03 -27.05
C HIS A 83 -0.61 -14.55 -27.45
N ARG A 84 -0.60 -15.62 -28.27
CA ARG A 84 0.56 -15.98 -29.09
C ARG A 84 0.64 -14.98 -30.25
N HIS A 85 1.62 -14.10 -30.21
CA HIS A 85 1.99 -13.28 -31.36
C HIS A 85 2.98 -14.04 -32.23
N GLU A 86 2.48 -14.58 -33.34
CA GLU A 86 3.28 -15.16 -34.41
C GLU A 86 3.41 -14.08 -35.50
N HIS A 87 4.58 -13.43 -35.57
CA HIS A 87 4.83 -12.35 -36.52
C HIS A 87 5.35 -12.92 -37.84
N SER A 88 4.48 -12.95 -38.85
CA SER A 88 4.85 -13.03 -40.26
C SER A 88 4.71 -11.64 -40.86
N HIS A 89 5.81 -11.07 -41.36
CA HIS A 89 5.79 -9.79 -42.06
C HIS A 89 5.76 -10.04 -43.57
N ASP A 90 4.79 -9.44 -44.25
CA ASP A 90 4.97 -9.01 -45.64
C ASP A 90 4.10 -7.77 -45.93
N HIS A 91 4.56 -6.96 -46.87
CA HIS A 91 4.29 -5.51 -46.99
C HIS A 91 2.96 -5.09 -47.65
N HIS A 92 2.69 -3.77 -47.56
CA HIS A 92 2.03 -2.89 -48.56
C HIS A 92 0.50 -2.59 -48.47
N HIS A 93 0.11 -1.40 -47.95
CA HIS A 93 -0.41 -0.22 -48.69
C HIS A 93 -1.21 0.76 -47.80
N GLU A 94 -1.18 2.03 -48.21
CA GLU A 94 -1.97 3.17 -47.71
C GLU A 94 -3.47 2.85 -47.66
N ASP A 95 -4.13 3.16 -46.54
CA ASP A 95 -5.39 3.90 -46.53
C ASP A 95 -5.80 4.28 -45.09
N GLN A 96 -6.46 5.43 -45.02
CA GLN A 96 -7.00 6.04 -43.82
C GLN A 96 -7.97 5.10 -43.09
N HIS A 97 -7.70 4.78 -41.82
CA HIS A 97 -8.76 4.60 -40.82
C HIS A 97 -8.26 5.00 -39.43
N SER A 98 -8.90 6.05 -38.92
CA SER A 98 -9.17 6.29 -37.51
C SER A 98 -9.31 5.00 -36.70
N GLN A 99 -8.49 4.83 -35.67
CA GLN A 99 -8.90 4.44 -34.33
C GLN A 99 -7.92 5.08 -33.36
N GLY A 100 -8.43 5.98 -32.50
CA GLY A 100 -7.69 6.38 -31.33
C GLY A 100 -7.46 5.12 -30.52
N ASP A 101 -6.20 4.72 -30.36
CA ASP A 101 -5.76 3.75 -29.36
C ASP A 101 -6.14 4.32 -27.99
N GLY A 102 -7.40 4.10 -27.62
CA GLY A 102 -7.85 4.12 -26.24
C GLY A 102 -7.16 2.97 -25.55
N HIS A 103 -5.89 3.16 -25.21
CA HIS A 103 -5.29 2.41 -24.13
C HIS A 103 -6.11 2.76 -22.89
N ASP A 104 -7.13 1.95 -22.61
CA ASP A 104 -7.77 1.86 -21.31
C ASP A 104 -6.68 1.41 -20.34
N HIS A 105 -5.91 2.38 -19.84
CA HIS A 105 -5.13 2.20 -18.65
C HIS A 105 -6.15 1.95 -17.55
N ALA A 106 -6.34 0.67 -17.21
CA ALA A 106 -7.10 0.27 -16.04
C ALA A 106 -6.47 0.95 -14.82
N HIS A 107 -7.00 2.11 -14.45
CA HIS A 107 -6.56 2.86 -13.30
C HIS A 107 -6.79 2.00 -12.07
N SER A 108 -5.71 1.69 -11.34
CA SER A 108 -5.77 0.88 -10.14
C SER A 108 -6.53 1.65 -9.05
N HIS A 109 -7.77 1.29 -8.80
CA HIS A 109 -8.54 1.84 -7.69
C HIS A 109 -8.10 1.14 -6.40
N GLY A 110 -7.37 1.86 -5.53
CA GLY A 110 -6.99 1.34 -4.21
C GLY A 110 -8.18 1.21 -3.25
N ARG A 111 -7.92 0.89 -1.98
CA ARG A 111 -8.98 0.73 -0.96
C ARG A 111 -9.78 2.00 -0.75
N SER A 112 -11.08 1.84 -0.52
CA SER A 112 -11.94 2.98 -0.16
C SER A 112 -11.72 3.40 1.29
N TRP A 113 -12.02 4.66 1.59
CA TRP A 113 -12.00 5.16 2.96
C TRP A 113 -12.87 4.31 3.89
N LYS A 114 -14.05 3.90 3.43
CA LYS A 114 -14.97 3.04 4.19
C LYS A 114 -14.31 1.72 4.61
N GLN A 115 -13.62 1.05 3.69
CA GLN A 115 -12.92 -0.20 3.98
C GLN A 115 -11.80 0.00 5.02
N ILE A 116 -11.00 1.05 4.87
CA ILE A 116 -9.90 1.34 5.81
C ILE A 116 -10.46 1.64 7.21
N ARG A 117 -11.54 2.43 7.30
CA ARG A 117 -12.22 2.72 8.56
C ARG A 117 -12.70 1.44 9.25
N GLU A 118 -13.28 0.50 8.50
CA GLU A 118 -13.73 -0.79 9.01
C GLU A 118 -12.56 -1.64 9.53
N LEU A 119 -11.44 -1.70 8.78
CA LEU A 119 -10.22 -2.40 9.20
C LEU A 119 -9.67 -1.86 10.52
N ILE A 120 -9.46 -0.54 10.63
CA ILE A 120 -8.91 0.09 11.84
C ILE A 120 -9.85 -0.08 13.04
N THR A 121 -11.16 0.05 12.81
CA THR A 121 -12.16 -0.08 13.87
C THR A 121 -12.22 -1.51 14.41
N GLY A 122 -12.15 -2.51 13.52
CA GLY A 122 -12.15 -3.93 13.88
C GLY A 122 -10.85 -4.43 14.50
N ALA A 123 -9.73 -3.73 14.29
CA ALA A 123 -8.42 -4.14 14.79
C ALA A 123 -8.31 -4.09 16.32
N VAL A 124 -7.46 -4.96 16.87
CA VAL A 124 -7.13 -4.98 18.30
C VAL A 124 -6.02 -3.96 18.56
N LEU A 125 -6.42 -2.68 18.64
CA LEU A 125 -5.54 -1.53 18.84
C LEU A 125 -5.97 -0.73 20.08
N PRO A 126 -5.03 -0.11 20.80
CA PRO A 126 -5.35 0.90 21.80
C PRO A 126 -6.24 2.02 21.23
N ASN A 127 -7.20 2.52 22.00
CA ASN A 127 -8.16 3.53 21.53
C ASN A 127 -7.48 4.80 20.99
N ASN A 128 -6.42 5.26 21.65
CA ASN A 128 -5.64 6.41 21.16
C ASN A 128 -5.00 6.14 19.79
N ALA A 129 -4.49 4.92 19.54
CA ALA A 129 -3.93 4.53 18.26
C ALA A 129 -5.02 4.47 17.17
N LYS A 130 -6.19 3.89 17.47
CA LYS A 130 -7.34 3.90 16.56
C LYS A 130 -7.76 5.31 16.18
N HIS A 131 -7.91 6.19 17.18
CA HIS A 131 -8.33 7.57 16.95
C HIS A 131 -7.31 8.33 16.10
N LEU A 132 -6.02 8.15 16.35
CA LEU A 132 -4.97 8.79 15.56
C LEU A 132 -4.97 8.29 14.11
N ALA A 133 -5.05 6.97 13.91
CA ALA A 133 -5.08 6.36 12.58
C ALA A 133 -6.32 6.81 11.78
N LEU A 134 -7.51 6.72 12.38
CA LEU A 134 -8.76 7.20 11.77
C LEU A 134 -8.68 8.69 11.41
N ARG A 135 -8.12 9.51 12.31
CA ARG A 135 -7.96 10.94 12.04
C ARG A 135 -7.00 11.22 10.88
N ALA A 136 -5.88 10.49 10.82
CA ALA A 136 -4.93 10.63 9.73
C ALA A 136 -5.57 10.29 8.37
N PHE A 137 -6.24 9.13 8.28
CA PHE A 137 -6.92 8.73 7.05
C PHE A 137 -8.13 9.60 6.70
N GLU A 138 -8.87 10.12 7.68
CA GLU A 138 -9.95 11.08 7.42
C GLU A 138 -9.40 12.38 6.78
N LEU A 139 -8.27 12.89 7.28
CA LEU A 139 -7.62 14.07 6.69
C LEU A 139 -7.14 13.79 5.26
N LEU A 140 -6.58 12.61 5.00
CA LEU A 140 -6.20 12.17 3.66
C LEU A 140 -7.44 12.06 2.75
N ALA A 141 -8.53 11.46 3.22
CA ALA A 141 -9.76 11.32 2.45
C ALA A 141 -10.38 12.69 2.12
N GLN A 142 -10.34 13.65 3.04
CA GLN A 142 -10.77 15.03 2.78
C GLN A 142 -9.92 15.72 1.72
N ALA A 143 -8.61 15.46 1.70
CA ALA A 143 -7.73 16.01 0.68
C ALA A 143 -8.02 15.38 -0.70
N GLU A 144 -8.05 14.06 -0.76
CA GLU A 144 -8.33 13.29 -1.99
C GLU A 144 -9.70 13.64 -2.59
N GLY A 145 -10.75 13.70 -1.74
CA GLY A 145 -12.10 14.06 -2.16
C GLY A 145 -12.20 15.46 -2.73
N LYS A 146 -11.43 16.43 -2.22
CA LYS A 146 -11.35 17.79 -2.78
C LYS A 146 -10.66 17.80 -4.15
N VAL A 147 -9.59 17.03 -4.32
CA VAL A 147 -8.83 16.94 -5.58
C VAL A 147 -9.68 16.29 -6.67
N HIS A 148 -10.46 15.25 -6.32
CA HIS A 148 -11.25 14.47 -7.28
C HIS A 148 -12.73 14.88 -7.37
N GLY A 149 -13.19 15.83 -6.54
CA GLY A 149 -14.58 16.31 -6.56
C GLY A 149 -15.61 15.29 -6.07
N VAL A 150 -15.20 14.33 -5.22
CA VAL A 150 -16.07 13.29 -4.66
C VAL A 150 -16.31 13.51 -3.17
N ALA A 151 -17.43 13.00 -2.65
CA ALA A 151 -17.68 13.04 -1.21
C ALA A 151 -16.65 12.18 -0.46
N VAL A 152 -16.28 12.59 0.76
CA VAL A 152 -15.26 11.91 1.59
C VAL A 152 -15.57 10.42 1.78
N GLU A 153 -16.85 10.06 1.90
CA GLU A 153 -17.29 8.68 2.07
C GLU A 153 -17.15 7.81 0.80
N ASP A 154 -17.05 8.44 -0.37
CA ASP A 154 -16.89 7.79 -1.69
C ASP A 154 -15.44 7.77 -2.17
N VAL A 155 -14.51 8.30 -1.36
CA VAL A 155 -13.08 8.37 -1.71
C VAL A 155 -12.47 6.98 -1.83
N HIS A 156 -11.77 6.78 -2.94
CA HIS A 156 -10.87 5.67 -3.19
C HIS A 156 -9.46 6.22 -3.29
N PHE A 157 -8.55 5.70 -2.46
CA PHE A 157 -7.18 6.18 -2.45
C PHE A 157 -6.39 5.58 -3.61
N HIS A 158 -5.81 6.43 -4.45
CA HIS A 158 -4.97 5.96 -5.56
C HIS A 158 -3.55 5.61 -5.13
N GLU A 159 -2.99 6.31 -4.14
CA GLU A 159 -1.59 6.13 -3.70
C GLU A 159 -1.46 5.58 -2.27
N VAL A 160 -2.39 5.92 -1.37
CA VAL A 160 -2.32 5.58 0.07
C VAL A 160 -3.20 4.40 0.49
N GLY A 161 -3.79 3.69 -0.47
CA GLY A 161 -4.67 2.52 -0.23
C GLY A 161 -3.94 1.18 -0.13
N ASN A 162 -2.61 1.18 -0.32
CA ASN A 162 -1.79 -0.04 -0.32
C ASN A 162 -1.65 -0.64 1.08
N VAL A 163 -1.30 -1.93 1.13
CA VAL A 163 -1.20 -2.65 2.42
C VAL A 163 -0.11 -2.07 3.29
N ASP A 164 1.03 -1.70 2.71
CA ASP A 164 2.16 -1.08 3.42
C ASP A 164 1.82 0.25 4.10
N THR A 165 0.78 0.94 3.64
CA THR A 165 0.31 2.18 4.27
C THR A 165 -0.59 1.90 5.49
N ILE A 166 -1.17 0.70 5.57
CA ILE A 166 -2.13 0.32 6.61
C ILE A 166 -1.45 -0.45 7.75
N THR A 167 -0.44 -1.27 7.42
CA THR A 167 0.35 -2.08 8.38
C THR A 167 1.44 -1.28 9.05
#